data_AF-A0A3S0J5P3-F1
#
_entry.id   AF-A0A3S0J5P3-F1
#
_cell.length_a   1.000
_cell.length_b   1.000
_cell.length_c   1.000
_cell.angle_alpha   90.00
_cell.angle_beta   90.00
_cell.angle_gamma   90.00
#
_symmetry.space_group_name_H-M   'P 1'
#
loop_
_entity.id
_entity.type
_entity.pdbx_description
1 polymer ?
#
loop_
_entity_poly.entity_id
_entity_poly.type
_entity_poly.pdbx_seq_one_letter_code
_entity_poly.pdbx_strand_id
1 'polypeptide(L)'
;MVIGIDETGDFAPGSELLSFFVAVQLAQHGNGIQLKEQQFRAWLATIPPEKLDATGEVKGSNLTEEELLSFAQTVICAKPAVRITYVQFRPSENPEERMKAFKAREVALLERAAAKAQEAGKHGLAKQYSTMAIWHKNAKKMHYQHYMKLLLLRELITACFEKVVGVSIALELAGQDPSHENLLNIEFKIDQDFVRGREPEIFWKELLRTSFTNAAKGIPVLEDWKHTGHPFLDKYQRKEGKGLDFADVFQNHCAFYASQDSFEVQIADITAIIINRFRNRGAAANAYQELWRIFPRSDKPIQVVLNPEVN
;
A
#
# COMPACT_ATOMS: atom_id res chain seq x y z
N MET A 1 1.96 10.91 7.40
CA MET A 1 0.66 10.20 7.37
C MET A 1 1.00 8.73 7.55
N VAL A 2 0.29 7.98 8.38
CA VAL A 2 0.55 6.53 8.53
C VAL A 2 -0.39 5.76 7.60
N ILE A 3 0.14 4.79 6.88
CA ILE A 3 -0.59 3.95 5.94
C ILE A 3 -0.52 2.50 6.41
N GLY A 4 -1.66 1.90 6.74
CA GLY A 4 -1.78 0.45 6.97
C GLY A 4 -2.16 -0.26 5.68
N ILE A 5 -1.55 -1.41 5.39
CA ILE A 5 -1.80 -2.20 4.17
C ILE A 5 -2.04 -3.67 4.52
N ASP A 6 -3.06 -4.23 3.90
CA ASP A 6 -3.34 -5.67 3.92
C ASP A 6 -3.96 -6.16 2.60
N GLU A 7 -4.01 -7.48 2.41
CA GLU A 7 -4.60 -8.16 1.27
C GLU A 7 -5.76 -9.10 1.65
N THR A 8 -6.61 -9.40 0.67
CA THR A 8 -7.62 -10.44 0.86
C THR A 8 -8.05 -11.06 -0.47
N GLY A 9 -8.50 -12.32 -0.40
CA GLY A 9 -9.00 -13.07 -1.55
C GLY A 9 -8.12 -14.26 -1.92
N ASP A 10 -8.49 -14.91 -3.02
CA ASP A 10 -7.80 -16.07 -3.56
C ASP A 10 -6.91 -15.67 -4.73
N PHE A 11 -5.62 -15.97 -4.62
CA PHE A 11 -4.61 -15.64 -5.62
C PHE A 11 -4.30 -16.82 -6.54
N ALA A 12 -4.98 -17.96 -6.39
CA ALA A 12 -4.81 -19.10 -7.28
C ALA A 12 -5.13 -18.72 -8.74
N PRO A 13 -4.34 -19.18 -9.74
CA PRO A 13 -4.49 -18.77 -11.14
C PRO A 13 -5.89 -18.98 -11.74
N GLY A 14 -6.63 -19.96 -11.23
CA GLY A 14 -7.98 -20.29 -11.70
C GLY A 14 -9.11 -19.62 -10.93
N SER A 15 -8.82 -18.71 -9.98
CA SER A 15 -9.88 -18.05 -9.21
C SER A 15 -10.66 -17.07 -10.09
N GLU A 16 -11.98 -17.20 -10.06
CA GLU A 16 -12.92 -16.27 -10.69
C GLU A 16 -13.29 -15.09 -9.79
N LEU A 17 -12.91 -15.16 -8.52
CA LEU A 17 -13.15 -14.11 -7.54
C LEU A 17 -12.12 -12.98 -7.68
N LEU A 18 -12.55 -11.77 -7.32
CA LEU A 18 -11.63 -10.66 -7.16
C LEU A 18 -10.82 -10.85 -5.87
N SER A 19 -9.58 -10.42 -5.96
CA SER A 19 -8.65 -10.32 -4.84
C SER A 19 -8.14 -8.88 -4.76
N PHE A 20 -7.82 -8.44 -3.55
CA PHE A 20 -7.66 -7.03 -3.23
C PHE A 20 -6.39 -6.80 -2.43
N PHE A 21 -5.78 -5.63 -2.66
CA PHE A 21 -4.84 -5.01 -1.75
C PHE A 21 -5.45 -3.68 -1.33
N VAL A 22 -5.48 -3.41 -0.03
CA VAL A 22 -6.15 -2.25 0.55
C VAL A 22 -5.16 -1.47 1.40
N ALA A 23 -5.15 -0.16 1.21
CA ALA A 23 -4.44 0.80 2.04
C ALA A 23 -5.44 1.68 2.78
N VAL A 24 -5.25 1.82 4.09
CA VAL A 24 -5.94 2.78 4.95
C VAL A 24 -4.96 3.88 5.35
N GLN A 25 -5.37 5.13 5.21
CA GLN A 25 -4.50 6.30 5.39
C GLN A 25 -4.98 7.10 6.60
N LEU A 26 -4.13 7.18 7.60
CA LEU A 26 -4.41 7.78 8.90
C LEU A 26 -3.67 9.10 9.05
N ALA A 27 -4.43 10.16 9.32
CA ALA A 27 -3.88 11.47 9.56
C ALA A 27 -3.16 11.52 10.92
N GLN A 28 -1.99 12.15 10.95
CA GLN A 28 -1.14 12.28 12.14
C GLN A 28 -1.38 13.58 12.90
N HIS A 29 -1.72 14.66 12.17
CA HIS A 29 -1.93 16.00 12.72
C HIS A 29 -2.83 15.98 13.96
N GLY A 30 -2.45 16.75 14.98
CA GLY A 30 -3.28 16.97 16.16
C GLY A 30 -3.60 15.69 16.96
N ASN A 31 -2.62 14.80 17.12
CA ASN A 31 -2.77 13.52 17.84
C ASN A 31 -3.71 12.52 17.13
N GLY A 32 -3.79 12.62 15.79
CA GLY A 32 -4.75 11.87 14.99
C GLY A 32 -4.55 10.34 15.03
N ILE A 33 -3.31 9.87 15.17
CA ILE A 33 -2.99 8.44 15.29
C ILE A 33 -3.51 7.88 16.61
N GLN A 34 -3.20 8.52 17.72
CA GLN A 34 -3.58 8.09 19.05
C GLN A 34 -5.11 8.10 19.21
N LEU A 35 -5.77 9.14 18.68
CA LEU A 35 -7.24 9.20 18.66
C LEU A 35 -7.83 8.06 17.82
N LYS A 36 -7.22 7.74 16.67
CA LYS A 36 -7.68 6.63 15.84
C LYS A 36 -7.47 5.28 16.51
N GLU A 37 -6.35 5.08 17.18
CA GLU A 37 -6.10 3.86 17.96
C GLU A 37 -7.16 3.72 19.06
N GLN A 38 -7.46 4.78 19.82
CA GLN A 38 -8.51 4.75 20.84
C GLN A 38 -9.87 4.37 20.26
N GLN A 39 -10.24 4.94 19.09
CA GLN A 39 -11.49 4.58 18.40
C GLN A 39 -11.51 3.11 17.99
N PHE A 40 -10.40 2.60 17.44
CA PHE A 40 -10.28 1.20 17.07
C PHE A 40 -10.40 0.28 18.29
N ARG A 41 -9.67 0.57 19.38
CA ARG A 41 -9.73 -0.23 20.61
C ARG A 41 -11.11 -0.17 21.27
N ALA A 42 -11.77 0.97 21.24
CA ALA A 42 -13.13 1.13 21.75
C ALA A 42 -14.13 0.28 20.94
N TRP A 43 -14.02 0.28 19.61
CA TRP A 43 -14.81 -0.61 18.76
C TRP A 43 -14.49 -2.09 19.01
N LEU A 44 -13.21 -2.45 19.10
CA LEU A 44 -12.76 -3.82 19.33
C LEU A 44 -13.29 -4.38 20.66
N ALA A 45 -13.38 -3.54 21.71
CA ALA A 45 -13.97 -3.92 22.99
C ALA A 45 -15.48 -4.24 22.93
N THR A 46 -16.16 -3.89 21.84
CA THR A 46 -17.57 -4.27 21.61
C THR A 46 -17.72 -5.66 20.98
N ILE A 47 -16.61 -6.25 20.50
CA ILE A 47 -16.62 -7.55 19.84
C ILE A 47 -16.67 -8.67 20.89
N PRO A 48 -17.55 -9.67 20.73
CA PRO A 48 -17.63 -10.80 21.65
C PRO A 48 -16.29 -11.56 21.79
N PRO A 49 -15.86 -11.93 23.01
CA PRO A 49 -14.57 -12.59 23.24
C PRO A 49 -14.34 -13.87 22.42
N GLU A 50 -15.40 -14.60 22.08
CA GLU A 50 -15.32 -15.82 21.27
C GLU A 50 -14.90 -15.59 19.81
N LYS A 51 -14.91 -14.34 19.33
CA LYS A 51 -14.43 -13.97 17.99
C LYS A 51 -12.98 -13.49 17.99
N LEU A 52 -12.41 -13.26 19.18
CA LEU A 52 -11.02 -12.87 19.36
C LEU A 52 -10.14 -14.12 19.40
N ASP A 53 -8.97 -14.04 18.80
CA ASP A 53 -7.95 -15.08 18.94
C ASP A 53 -7.18 -14.95 20.28
N ALA A 54 -6.22 -15.84 20.51
CA ALA A 54 -5.42 -15.86 21.73
C ALA A 54 -4.58 -14.58 21.95
N THR A 55 -4.40 -13.76 20.92
CA THR A 55 -3.67 -12.49 20.96
C THR A 55 -4.59 -11.30 21.20
N GLY A 56 -5.91 -11.52 21.20
CA GLY A 56 -6.92 -10.46 21.29
C GLY A 56 -7.22 -9.79 19.95
N GLU A 57 -6.72 -10.33 18.85
CA GLU A 57 -7.02 -9.86 17.49
C GLU A 57 -8.35 -10.45 17.01
N VAL A 58 -9.13 -9.65 16.28
CA VAL A 58 -10.31 -10.14 15.56
C VAL A 58 -9.98 -10.28 14.08
N LYS A 59 -10.22 -11.48 13.52
CA LYS A 59 -10.16 -11.66 12.06
C LYS A 59 -11.42 -11.11 11.43
N GLY A 60 -11.29 -10.23 10.43
CA GLY A 60 -12.45 -9.62 9.78
C GLY A 60 -13.43 -10.64 9.19
N SER A 61 -12.96 -11.84 8.83
CA SER A 61 -13.78 -12.96 8.37
C SER A 61 -14.82 -13.44 9.40
N ASN A 62 -14.59 -13.20 10.69
CA ASN A 62 -15.46 -13.67 11.79
C ASN A 62 -16.55 -12.65 12.16
N LEU A 63 -16.49 -11.45 11.59
CA LEU A 63 -17.42 -10.35 11.91
C LEU A 63 -18.76 -10.48 11.18
N THR A 64 -19.86 -10.13 11.84
CA THR A 64 -21.19 -10.02 11.22
C THR A 64 -21.32 -8.74 10.40
N GLU A 65 -22.40 -8.59 9.62
CA GLU A 65 -22.62 -7.37 8.86
C GLU A 65 -22.86 -6.15 9.76
N GLU A 66 -23.52 -6.33 10.90
CA GLU A 66 -23.74 -5.27 11.89
C GLU A 66 -22.42 -4.82 12.53
N GLU A 67 -21.53 -5.74 12.85
CA GLU A 67 -20.20 -5.44 13.41
C GLU A 67 -19.32 -4.71 12.40
N LEU A 68 -19.35 -5.13 11.14
CA LEU A 68 -18.65 -4.45 10.04
C LEU A 68 -19.22 -3.05 9.76
N LEU A 69 -20.53 -2.88 9.88
CA LEU A 69 -21.17 -1.57 9.76
C LEU A 69 -20.74 -0.65 10.91
N SER A 70 -20.79 -1.16 12.14
CA SER A 70 -20.31 -0.46 13.34
C SER A 70 -18.85 -0.03 13.18
N PHE A 71 -17.98 -0.91 12.68
CA PHE A 71 -16.58 -0.59 12.37
C PHE A 71 -16.47 0.58 11.39
N ALA A 72 -17.19 0.52 10.26
CA ALA A 72 -17.14 1.57 9.25
C ALA A 72 -17.62 2.92 9.81
N GLN A 73 -18.62 2.93 10.69
CA GLN A 73 -19.15 4.15 11.30
C GLN A 73 -18.23 4.71 12.39
N THR A 74 -17.74 3.86 13.29
CA THR A 74 -17.05 4.26 14.53
C THR A 74 -15.54 4.38 14.38
N VAL A 75 -14.95 3.68 13.40
CA VAL A 75 -13.51 3.70 13.13
C VAL A 75 -13.20 4.44 11.83
N ILE A 76 -13.83 4.06 10.71
CA ILE A 76 -13.49 4.65 9.39
C ILE A 76 -14.03 6.09 9.27
N CYS A 77 -15.31 6.30 9.56
CA CYS A 77 -15.95 7.61 9.38
C CYS A 77 -15.74 8.57 10.55
N ALA A 78 -15.43 8.06 11.74
CA ALA A 78 -15.17 8.90 12.91
C ALA A 78 -13.95 9.79 12.68
N LYS A 79 -14.05 11.06 13.09
CA LYS A 79 -12.94 12.02 12.92
C LYS A 79 -11.75 11.64 13.82
N PRO A 80 -10.49 11.69 13.33
CA PRO A 80 -10.10 11.98 11.94
C PRO A 80 -10.49 10.82 11.01
N ALA A 81 -11.23 11.10 9.94
CA ALA A 81 -11.74 10.03 9.07
C ALA A 81 -10.60 9.35 8.30
N VAL A 82 -10.76 8.05 8.07
CA VAL A 82 -9.79 7.20 7.37
C VAL A 82 -10.04 7.29 5.87
N ARG A 83 -8.98 7.54 5.09
CA ARG A 83 -9.05 7.45 3.62
C ARG A 83 -8.64 6.06 3.18
N ILE A 84 -9.27 5.58 2.11
CA ILE A 84 -9.04 4.24 1.58
C ILE A 84 -8.56 4.37 0.15
N THR A 85 -7.55 3.55 -0.19
CA THR A 85 -7.16 3.25 -1.57
C THR A 85 -7.10 1.75 -1.69
N TYR A 86 -7.57 1.19 -2.79
CA TYR A 86 -7.41 -0.23 -3.03
C TYR A 86 -7.17 -0.52 -4.51
N VAL A 87 -6.42 -1.59 -4.75
CA VAL A 87 -6.27 -2.20 -6.07
C VAL A 87 -6.97 -3.55 -6.04
N GLN A 88 -7.49 -3.96 -7.20
CA GLN A 88 -8.14 -5.25 -7.36
C GLN A 88 -7.57 -5.97 -8.59
N PHE A 89 -7.64 -7.30 -8.55
CA PHE A 89 -7.37 -8.12 -9.71
C PHE A 89 -8.25 -9.36 -9.69
N ARG A 90 -8.39 -9.98 -10.86
CA ARG A 90 -8.99 -11.30 -11.02
C ARG A 90 -7.93 -12.25 -11.58
N PRO A 91 -7.61 -13.38 -10.90
CA PRO A 91 -6.64 -14.33 -11.43
C PRO A 91 -7.01 -14.89 -12.81
N SER A 92 -8.29 -15.19 -13.05
CA SER A 92 -8.76 -15.70 -14.35
C SER A 92 -8.55 -14.73 -15.53
N GLU A 93 -8.49 -13.42 -15.27
CA GLU A 93 -8.13 -12.39 -16.29
C GLU A 93 -6.62 -12.29 -16.53
N ASN A 94 -5.82 -12.91 -15.67
CA ASN A 94 -4.36 -12.87 -15.64
C ASN A 94 -3.79 -14.30 -15.61
N PRO A 95 -4.05 -15.14 -16.64
CA PRO A 95 -3.60 -16.52 -16.63
C PRO A 95 -2.07 -16.63 -16.52
N GLU A 96 -1.61 -17.80 -16.05
CA GLU A 96 -0.20 -18.04 -15.75
C GLU A 96 0.74 -17.72 -16.93
N GLU A 97 0.30 -17.97 -18.16
CA GLU A 97 1.07 -17.65 -19.37
C GLU A 97 1.28 -16.14 -19.58
N ARG A 98 0.28 -15.30 -19.28
CA ARG A 98 0.46 -13.83 -19.31
C ARG A 98 1.44 -13.38 -18.24
N MET A 99 1.34 -13.96 -17.04
CA MET A 99 2.28 -13.69 -15.96
C MET A 99 3.71 -14.08 -16.35
N LYS A 100 3.93 -15.27 -16.92
CA LYS A 100 5.24 -15.73 -17.41
C LYS A 100 5.81 -14.77 -18.47
N ALA A 101 5.00 -14.36 -19.44
CA ALA A 101 5.42 -13.43 -20.48
C ALA A 101 5.80 -12.05 -19.93
N PHE A 102 4.97 -11.49 -19.04
CA PHE A 102 5.22 -10.20 -18.40
C PHE A 102 6.48 -10.25 -17.51
N LYS A 103 6.61 -11.31 -16.71
CA LYS A 103 7.78 -11.58 -15.86
C LYS A 103 9.07 -11.73 -16.66
N ALA A 104 9.03 -12.40 -17.81
CA ALA A 104 10.19 -12.53 -18.69
C ALA A 104 10.69 -11.17 -19.21
N ARG A 105 9.77 -10.22 -19.46
CA ARG A 105 10.13 -8.85 -19.84
C ARG A 105 10.77 -8.07 -18.69
N GLU A 106 10.20 -8.13 -17.49
CA GLU A 106 10.82 -7.48 -16.32
C GLU A 106 12.24 -8.01 -16.07
N VAL A 107 12.44 -9.31 -16.19
CA VAL A 107 13.77 -9.94 -16.12
C VAL A 107 14.71 -9.36 -17.18
N ALA A 108 14.29 -9.29 -18.44
CA ALA A 108 15.11 -8.74 -19.52
C ALA A 108 15.46 -7.26 -19.28
N LEU A 109 14.54 -6.46 -18.72
CA LEU A 109 14.77 -5.07 -18.36
C LEU A 109 15.82 -4.96 -17.24
N LEU A 110 15.72 -5.80 -16.20
CA LEU A 110 16.69 -5.84 -15.10
C LEU A 110 18.08 -6.23 -15.60
N GLU A 111 18.19 -7.21 -16.49
CA GLU A 111 19.48 -7.62 -17.07
C GLU A 111 20.10 -6.52 -17.93
N ARG A 112 19.30 -5.82 -18.74
CA ARG A 112 19.76 -4.65 -19.49
C ARG A 112 20.21 -3.52 -18.57
N ALA A 113 19.47 -3.26 -17.48
CA ALA A 113 19.83 -2.25 -16.49
C ALA A 113 21.14 -2.61 -15.78
N ALA A 114 21.35 -3.89 -15.46
CA ALA A 114 22.59 -4.39 -14.88
C ALA A 114 23.80 -4.17 -15.81
N ALA A 115 23.66 -4.52 -17.10
CA ALA A 115 24.71 -4.32 -18.10
C ALA A 115 25.08 -2.83 -18.24
N LYS A 116 24.08 -1.94 -18.40
CA LYS A 116 24.32 -0.49 -18.48
C LYS A 116 24.98 0.07 -17.22
N ALA A 117 24.59 -0.41 -16.04
CA ALA A 117 25.22 0.02 -14.79
C ALA A 117 26.68 -0.45 -14.70
N GLN A 118 26.99 -1.65 -15.21
CA GLN A 118 28.34 -2.18 -15.27
C GLN A 118 29.23 -1.37 -16.22
N GLU A 119 28.73 -1.06 -17.42
CA GLU A 119 29.42 -0.20 -18.40
C GLU A 119 29.73 1.19 -17.85
N ALA A 120 28.82 1.74 -17.03
CA ALA A 120 28.99 3.03 -16.37
C ALA A 120 29.87 2.99 -15.10
N GLY A 121 30.51 1.85 -14.78
CA GLY A 121 31.34 1.67 -13.58
C GLY A 121 30.55 1.64 -12.25
N LYS A 122 29.22 1.54 -12.30
CA LYS A 122 28.34 1.52 -11.12
C LYS A 122 28.13 0.08 -10.62
N HIS A 123 29.22 -0.57 -10.19
CA HIS A 123 29.23 -2.00 -9.84
C HIS A 123 28.19 -2.41 -8.78
N GLY A 124 27.95 -1.57 -7.77
CA GLY A 124 26.92 -1.85 -6.75
C GLY A 124 25.52 -1.94 -7.34
N LEU A 125 25.18 -1.01 -8.24
CA LEU A 125 23.88 -0.98 -8.92
C LEU A 125 23.75 -2.13 -9.93
N ALA A 126 24.84 -2.48 -10.62
CA ALA A 126 24.87 -3.64 -11.51
C ALA A 126 24.57 -4.93 -10.74
N LYS A 127 25.27 -5.16 -9.62
CA LYS A 127 25.04 -6.32 -8.75
C LYS A 127 23.60 -6.37 -8.23
N GLN A 128 23.04 -5.22 -7.86
CA GLN A 128 21.67 -5.13 -7.40
C GLN A 128 20.69 -5.63 -8.47
N TYR A 129 20.75 -5.07 -9.69
CA TYR A 129 19.86 -5.46 -10.78
C TYR A 129 20.04 -6.93 -11.19
N SER A 130 21.27 -7.44 -11.22
CA SER A 130 21.52 -8.87 -11.48
C SER A 130 20.88 -9.77 -10.42
N THR A 131 20.97 -9.39 -9.14
CA THR A 131 20.36 -10.17 -8.04
C THR A 131 18.84 -10.19 -8.16
N MET A 132 18.23 -9.04 -8.51
CA MET A 132 16.79 -8.96 -8.77
C MET A 132 16.38 -9.86 -9.95
N ALA A 133 17.12 -9.85 -11.05
CA ALA A 133 16.83 -10.70 -12.21
C ALA A 133 16.87 -12.21 -11.86
N ILE A 134 17.88 -12.64 -11.10
CA ILE A 134 18.00 -14.03 -10.61
C ILE A 134 16.81 -14.41 -9.74
N TRP A 135 16.39 -13.51 -8.85
CA TRP A 135 15.26 -13.75 -7.96
C TRP A 135 13.94 -13.85 -8.73
N HIS A 136 13.68 -12.95 -9.69
CA HIS A 136 12.53 -13.07 -10.57
C HIS A 136 12.56 -14.43 -11.29
N LYS A 137 13.69 -14.88 -11.84
CA LYS A 137 13.78 -16.19 -12.50
C LYS A 137 13.50 -17.39 -11.58
N ASN A 138 13.56 -17.25 -10.26
CA ASN A 138 13.35 -18.36 -9.34
C ASN A 138 11.87 -18.77 -9.28
N ALA A 139 11.52 -19.88 -9.91
CA ALA A 139 10.15 -20.40 -9.97
C ALA A 139 9.56 -20.80 -8.61
N LYS A 140 10.40 -21.22 -7.64
CA LYS A 140 9.93 -21.59 -6.29
C LYS A 140 9.58 -20.36 -5.45
N LYS A 141 10.38 -19.29 -5.59
CA LYS A 141 10.21 -18.05 -4.81
C LYS A 141 9.18 -17.12 -5.45
N MET A 142 9.23 -16.99 -6.78
CA MET A 142 8.36 -16.13 -7.57
C MET A 142 7.40 -16.96 -8.42
N HIS A 143 6.64 -17.84 -7.77
CA HIS A 143 5.48 -18.47 -8.40
C HIS A 143 4.36 -17.45 -8.60
N TYR A 144 3.31 -17.85 -9.33
CA TYR A 144 2.21 -16.99 -9.74
C TYR A 144 1.67 -16.09 -8.63
N GLN A 145 1.23 -16.69 -7.51
CA GLN A 145 0.60 -15.95 -6.41
C GLN A 145 1.52 -14.87 -5.84
N HIS A 146 2.78 -15.21 -5.51
CA HIS A 146 3.74 -14.23 -4.97
C HIS A 146 4.04 -13.11 -5.97
N TYR A 147 4.18 -13.45 -7.25
CA TYR A 147 4.43 -12.45 -8.29
C TYR A 147 3.26 -11.48 -8.43
N MET A 148 2.02 -11.99 -8.49
CA MET A 148 0.82 -11.15 -8.57
C MET A 148 0.64 -10.28 -7.33
N LYS A 149 0.83 -10.86 -6.14
CA LYS A 149 0.82 -10.15 -4.86
C LYS A 149 1.81 -8.98 -4.87
N LEU A 150 3.04 -9.21 -5.32
CA LEU A 150 4.07 -8.19 -5.43
C LEU A 150 3.69 -7.06 -6.41
N LEU A 151 3.13 -7.39 -7.56
CA LEU A 151 2.67 -6.38 -8.51
C LEU A 151 1.56 -5.52 -7.91
N LEU A 152 0.58 -6.14 -7.25
CA LEU A 152 -0.53 -5.42 -6.64
C LEU A 152 -0.08 -4.51 -5.52
N LEU A 153 0.83 -4.99 -4.65
CA LEU A 153 1.41 -4.16 -3.62
C LEU A 153 2.15 -2.94 -4.22
N ARG A 154 2.92 -3.14 -5.29
CA ARG A 154 3.58 -2.06 -6.02
C ARG A 154 2.60 -1.01 -6.53
N GLU A 155 1.55 -1.45 -7.22
CA GLU A 155 0.52 -0.54 -7.76
C GLU A 155 -0.21 0.19 -6.62
N LEU A 156 -0.54 -0.51 -5.53
CA LEU A 156 -1.22 0.08 -4.38
C LEU A 156 -0.37 1.16 -3.72
N ILE A 157 0.88 0.87 -3.39
CA ILE A 157 1.74 1.84 -2.69
C ILE A 157 2.02 3.03 -3.61
N THR A 158 2.18 2.83 -4.93
CA THR A 158 2.33 3.92 -5.90
C THR A 158 1.12 4.86 -5.87
N ALA A 159 -0.08 4.32 -6.09
CA ALA A 159 -1.31 5.10 -6.07
C ALA A 159 -1.59 5.75 -4.69
N CYS A 160 -1.25 5.04 -3.61
CA CYS A 160 -1.42 5.54 -2.26
C CYS A 160 -0.45 6.70 -1.97
N PHE A 161 0.81 6.58 -2.37
CA PHE A 161 1.83 7.60 -2.15
C PHE A 161 1.47 8.93 -2.81
N GLU A 162 1.10 8.92 -4.09
CA GLU A 162 0.69 10.13 -4.82
C GLU A 162 -0.51 10.81 -4.14
N LYS A 163 -1.51 10.02 -3.74
CA LYS A 163 -2.70 10.51 -3.05
C LYS A 163 -2.37 11.08 -1.68
N VAL A 164 -1.53 10.41 -0.89
CA VAL A 164 -1.12 10.87 0.45
C VAL A 164 -0.39 12.19 0.37
N VAL A 165 0.52 12.36 -0.60
CA VAL A 165 1.23 13.64 -0.79
C VAL A 165 0.24 14.74 -1.16
N GLY A 166 -0.61 14.53 -2.17
CA GLY A 166 -1.60 15.54 -2.58
C GLY A 166 -2.59 15.93 -1.48
N VAL A 167 -3.08 14.94 -0.72
CA VAL A 167 -3.97 15.18 0.44
C VAL A 167 -3.24 15.95 1.54
N SER A 168 -1.99 15.61 1.83
CA SER A 168 -1.23 16.29 2.89
C SER A 168 -1.00 17.77 2.54
N ILE A 169 -0.68 18.06 1.27
CA ILE A 169 -0.60 19.43 0.76
C ILE A 169 -1.95 20.15 0.90
N ALA A 170 -3.05 19.51 0.54
CA ALA A 170 -4.38 20.12 0.67
C ALA A 170 -4.76 20.41 2.13
N LEU A 171 -4.40 19.53 3.08
CA LEU A 171 -4.64 19.73 4.51
C LEU A 171 -3.82 20.90 5.06
N GLU A 172 -2.56 21.04 4.63
CA GLU A 172 -1.70 22.17 4.96
C GLU A 172 -2.29 23.48 4.46
N LEU A 173 -2.65 23.56 3.17
CA LEU A 173 -3.25 24.76 2.57
C LEU A 173 -4.58 25.15 3.23
N ALA A 174 -5.32 24.16 3.76
CA ALA A 174 -6.55 24.38 4.51
C ALA A 174 -6.30 24.78 5.99
N GLY A 175 -5.05 24.89 6.43
CA GLY A 175 -4.68 25.19 7.82
C GLY A 175 -4.96 24.06 8.81
N GLN A 176 -5.21 22.84 8.33
CA GLN A 176 -5.52 21.67 9.16
C GLN A 176 -4.28 20.87 9.58
N ASP A 177 -3.15 21.06 8.89
CA ASP A 177 -1.86 20.44 9.20
C ASP A 177 -0.72 21.48 9.15
N PRO A 178 -0.74 22.52 10.01
CA PRO A 178 0.24 23.60 9.99
C PRO A 178 1.65 23.16 10.40
N SER A 179 1.78 21.98 11.03
CA SER A 179 3.07 21.36 11.37
C SER A 179 3.59 20.43 10.27
N HIS A 180 2.85 20.29 9.16
CA HIS A 180 3.21 19.45 8.00
C HIS A 180 3.41 17.97 8.35
N GLU A 181 2.85 17.49 9.47
CA GLU A 181 3.11 16.15 10.01
C GLU A 181 2.70 15.06 9.02
N ASN A 182 1.60 15.25 8.30
CA ASN A 182 1.15 14.26 7.34
C ASN A 182 2.14 14.12 6.18
N LEU A 183 2.74 15.22 5.75
CA LEU A 183 3.63 15.25 4.59
C LEU A 183 5.07 14.84 4.95
N LEU A 184 5.56 15.23 6.13
CA LEU A 184 6.94 14.98 6.56
C LEU A 184 7.13 13.57 7.13
N ASN A 185 6.09 12.98 7.72
CA ASN A 185 6.19 11.68 8.42
C ASN A 185 5.38 10.60 7.70
N ILE A 186 5.53 10.45 6.39
CA ILE A 186 4.87 9.38 5.63
C ILE A 186 5.48 8.04 6.03
N GLU A 187 4.64 7.09 6.45
CA GLU A 187 5.04 5.75 6.86
C GLU A 187 4.07 4.68 6.32
N PHE A 188 4.61 3.60 5.79
CA PHE A 188 3.87 2.43 5.33
C PHE A 188 4.11 1.24 6.26
N LYS A 189 3.02 0.70 6.78
CA LYS A 189 2.97 -0.52 7.58
C LYS A 189 2.20 -1.59 6.81
N ILE A 190 2.88 -2.67 6.45
CA ILE A 190 2.34 -3.74 5.61
C ILE A 190 2.21 -5.00 6.46
N ASP A 191 1.14 -5.78 6.30
CA ASP A 191 1.03 -7.07 6.98
C ASP A 191 2.22 -7.99 6.61
N GLN A 192 2.85 -8.58 7.63
CA GLN A 192 3.94 -9.52 7.48
C GLN A 192 3.50 -10.87 6.89
N ASP A 193 2.22 -11.24 7.00
CA ASP A 193 1.72 -12.49 6.39
C ASP A 193 1.86 -12.51 4.85
N PHE A 194 2.07 -11.34 4.24
CA PHE A 194 2.41 -11.16 2.83
C PHE A 194 3.76 -11.81 2.44
N VAL A 195 4.78 -11.75 3.32
CA VAL A 195 6.11 -12.34 3.09
C VAL A 195 6.48 -13.26 4.26
N ARG A 196 6.34 -14.57 4.04
CA ARG A 196 6.91 -15.55 4.96
C ARG A 196 8.40 -15.75 4.67
N GLY A 197 9.25 -15.31 5.60
CA GLY A 197 10.71 -15.55 5.59
C GLY A 197 11.57 -14.29 5.44
N ARG A 198 12.88 -14.41 5.68
CA ARG A 198 13.83 -13.28 5.75
C ARG A 198 14.29 -12.74 4.39
N GLU A 199 14.31 -13.58 3.37
CA GLU A 199 14.82 -13.20 2.05
C GLU A 199 13.86 -12.31 1.25
N PRO A 200 12.53 -12.55 1.22
CA PRO A 200 11.67 -11.71 0.42
C PRO A 200 11.51 -10.31 1.04
N GLU A 201 11.80 -10.11 2.34
CA GLU A 201 11.93 -8.80 3.01
C GLU A 201 12.96 -7.87 2.34
N ILE A 202 14.10 -8.40 1.93
CA ILE A 202 15.15 -7.60 1.29
C ILE A 202 14.76 -7.25 -0.14
N PHE A 203 14.17 -8.21 -0.87
CA PHE A 203 13.88 -8.05 -2.28
C PHE A 203 12.66 -7.20 -2.58
N TRP A 204 11.61 -7.26 -1.75
CA TRP A 204 10.46 -6.38 -1.94
C TRP A 204 10.86 -4.93 -1.77
N LYS A 205 11.71 -4.61 -0.78
CA LYS A 205 12.15 -3.22 -0.52
C LYS A 205 12.84 -2.66 -1.74
N GLU A 206 13.70 -3.45 -2.37
CA GLU A 206 14.40 -3.03 -3.58
C GLU A 206 13.47 -2.88 -4.80
N LEU A 207 12.51 -3.79 -4.96
CA LEU A 207 11.53 -3.68 -6.05
C LEU A 207 10.64 -2.44 -5.90
N LEU A 208 10.15 -2.20 -4.69
CA LEU A 208 9.40 -0.99 -4.36
C LEU A 208 10.27 0.25 -4.59
N ARG A 209 11.52 0.29 -4.10
CA ARG A 209 12.46 1.40 -4.33
C ARG A 209 12.60 1.79 -5.82
N THR A 210 12.73 0.81 -6.72
CA THR A 210 12.82 1.08 -8.16
C THR A 210 11.53 1.67 -8.75
N SER A 211 10.38 1.19 -8.27
CA SER A 211 9.06 1.65 -8.72
C SER A 211 8.81 3.10 -8.29
N PHE A 212 9.23 3.46 -7.07
CA PHE A 212 9.04 4.81 -6.52
C PHE A 212 9.96 5.87 -7.10
N THR A 213 11.17 5.48 -7.53
CA THR A 213 12.04 6.40 -8.28
C THR A 213 11.33 6.92 -9.54
N ASN A 214 10.43 6.12 -10.12
CA ASN A 214 9.63 6.53 -11.27
C ASN A 214 8.37 7.31 -10.87
N ALA A 215 7.68 6.93 -9.79
CA ALA A 215 6.49 7.63 -9.28
C ALA A 215 6.79 9.05 -8.78
N ALA A 216 7.99 9.31 -8.26
CA ALA A 216 8.42 10.61 -7.77
C ALA A 216 8.38 11.74 -8.82
N LYS A 217 8.25 11.42 -10.12
CA LYS A 217 8.18 12.40 -11.21
C LYS A 217 6.84 13.15 -11.30
N GLY A 218 5.77 12.62 -10.70
CA GLY A 218 4.43 13.20 -10.75
C GLY A 218 4.05 14.01 -9.51
N ILE A 219 4.93 14.11 -8.51
CA ILE A 219 4.61 14.75 -7.24
C ILE A 219 4.62 16.28 -7.38
N PRO A 220 3.52 16.98 -7.03
CA PRO A 220 3.46 18.42 -7.14
C PRO A 220 4.40 19.08 -6.12
N VAL A 221 5.11 20.11 -6.57
CA VAL A 221 5.87 21.04 -5.72
C VAL A 221 5.26 22.41 -5.91
N LEU A 222 4.81 23.03 -4.82
CA LEU A 222 4.28 24.39 -4.89
C LEU A 222 5.43 25.39 -5.06
N GLU A 223 5.28 26.37 -5.96
CA GLU A 223 6.34 27.37 -6.20
C GLU A 223 6.63 28.19 -4.94
N ASP A 224 5.59 28.52 -4.18
CA ASP A 224 5.71 29.26 -2.92
C ASP A 224 6.61 28.57 -1.89
N TRP A 225 6.67 27.23 -1.90
CA TRP A 225 7.55 26.47 -1.00
C TRP A 225 9.02 26.77 -1.20
N LYS A 226 9.45 27.10 -2.44
CA LYS A 226 10.83 27.50 -2.72
C LYS A 226 11.14 28.87 -2.12
N HIS A 227 10.15 29.75 -2.06
CA HIS A 227 10.29 31.09 -1.51
C HIS A 227 10.26 31.11 0.01
N THR A 228 9.45 30.26 0.63
CA THR A 228 9.28 30.18 2.08
C THR A 228 10.29 29.28 2.78
N GLY A 229 11.04 28.45 2.03
CA GLY A 229 11.94 27.46 2.61
C GLY A 229 11.16 26.34 3.30
N HIS A 230 10.19 25.78 2.58
CA HIS A 230 9.27 24.79 3.16
C HIS A 230 10.01 23.50 3.59
N PRO A 231 9.76 22.94 4.79
CA PRO A 231 10.47 21.77 5.31
C PRO A 231 10.40 20.52 4.42
N PHE A 232 9.38 20.43 3.57
CA PHE A 232 9.27 19.35 2.59
C PHE A 232 10.44 19.35 1.60
N LEU A 233 10.86 20.55 1.15
CA LEU A 233 11.99 20.67 0.24
C LEU A 233 13.30 20.37 0.97
N ASP A 234 13.45 20.80 2.22
CA ASP A 234 14.64 20.46 3.01
C ASP A 234 14.80 18.95 3.19
N LYS A 235 13.69 18.23 3.39
CA LYS A 235 13.71 16.78 3.59
C LYS A 235 13.89 15.99 2.29
N TYR A 236 13.19 16.37 1.21
CA TYR A 236 13.08 15.53 0.02
C TYR A 236 13.73 16.12 -1.24
N GLN A 237 14.21 17.35 -1.25
CA GLN A 237 14.88 17.91 -2.42
C GLN A 237 16.28 17.30 -2.57
N ARG A 238 16.63 16.85 -3.78
CA ARG A 238 18.00 16.41 -4.06
C ARG A 238 18.98 17.58 -3.94
N LYS A 239 20.20 17.31 -3.46
CA LYS A 239 21.28 18.31 -3.21
C LYS A 239 21.64 19.22 -4.39
N GLU A 240 21.24 18.89 -5.61
CA GLU A 240 21.48 19.67 -6.83
C GLU A 240 20.18 20.20 -7.48
N GLY A 241 19.05 20.18 -6.77
CA GLY A 241 17.74 20.63 -7.30
C GLY A 241 17.15 19.73 -8.40
N LYS A 242 17.75 18.55 -8.66
CA LYS A 242 17.38 17.61 -9.73
C LYS A 242 16.11 16.78 -9.42
N GLY A 243 15.12 17.40 -8.81
CA GLY A 243 13.86 16.78 -8.39
C GLY A 243 13.87 16.28 -6.95
N LEU A 244 12.86 15.46 -6.63
CA LEU A 244 12.63 14.92 -5.29
C LEU A 244 13.31 13.55 -5.10
N ASP A 245 13.62 13.22 -3.86
CA ASP A 245 14.17 11.95 -3.43
C ASP A 245 13.38 11.44 -2.20
N PHE A 246 12.58 10.41 -2.43
CA PHE A 246 11.79 9.76 -1.39
C PHE A 246 12.42 8.45 -0.91
N ALA A 247 13.70 8.20 -1.22
CA ALA A 247 14.36 6.95 -0.84
C ALA A 247 14.23 6.63 0.66
N ASP A 248 14.29 7.65 1.51
CA ASP A 248 14.15 7.52 2.96
C ASP A 248 12.80 6.89 3.37
N VAL A 249 11.68 7.34 2.78
CA VAL A 249 10.34 6.81 3.06
C VAL A 249 10.30 5.30 2.84
N PHE A 250 10.95 4.81 1.78
CA PHE A 250 10.90 3.40 1.41
C PHE A 250 11.95 2.54 2.10
N GLN A 251 13.09 3.12 2.48
CA GLN A 251 14.14 2.39 3.18
C GLN A 251 13.81 2.23 4.67
N ASN A 252 13.37 3.33 5.29
CA ASN A 252 13.28 3.47 6.74
C ASN A 252 11.84 3.56 7.25
N HIS A 253 10.89 3.99 6.41
CA HIS A 253 9.49 4.19 6.79
C HIS A 253 8.54 3.29 5.99
N CYS A 254 9.02 2.15 5.51
CA CYS A 254 8.23 1.13 4.82
C CYS A 254 8.69 -0.24 5.30
N ALA A 255 7.84 -0.91 6.08
CA ALA A 255 8.19 -2.17 6.74
C ALA A 255 7.00 -3.11 6.89
N PHE A 256 7.30 -4.38 7.14
CA PHE A 256 6.31 -5.37 7.52
C PHE A 256 6.10 -5.38 9.03
N TYR A 257 4.86 -5.57 9.45
CA TYR A 257 4.44 -5.59 10.83
C TYR A 257 3.55 -6.79 11.08
N ALA A 258 3.71 -7.41 12.25
CA ALA A 258 2.73 -8.38 12.72
C ALA A 258 1.40 -7.67 12.97
N SER A 259 0.30 -8.23 12.47
CA SER A 259 -1.06 -7.67 12.59
C SER A 259 -1.41 -7.33 14.04
N GLN A 260 -1.14 -8.24 14.98
CA GLN A 260 -1.40 -8.09 16.41
C GLN A 260 -0.76 -6.82 17.04
N ASP A 261 0.38 -6.37 16.50
CA ASP A 261 1.18 -5.26 17.03
C ASP A 261 0.90 -3.93 16.27
N SER A 262 0.01 -3.94 15.27
CA SER A 262 -0.21 -2.83 14.37
C SER A 262 -1.69 -2.61 14.08
N PHE A 263 -2.31 -1.69 14.82
CA PHE A 263 -3.74 -1.40 14.66
C PHE A 263 -4.06 -0.84 13.26
N GLU A 264 -3.12 -0.18 12.60
CA GLU A 264 -3.28 0.33 11.24
C GLU A 264 -3.44 -0.81 10.22
N VAL A 265 -2.69 -1.90 10.42
CA VAL A 265 -2.80 -3.12 9.61
C VAL A 265 -4.12 -3.83 9.90
N GLN A 266 -4.54 -3.93 11.15
CA GLN A 266 -5.86 -4.52 11.49
C GLN A 266 -7.04 -3.72 10.91
N ILE A 267 -6.95 -2.38 10.90
CA ILE A 267 -7.95 -1.54 10.20
C ILE A 267 -7.95 -1.86 8.71
N ALA A 268 -6.77 -2.09 8.09
CA ALA A 268 -6.67 -2.48 6.69
C ALA A 268 -7.31 -3.85 6.42
N ASP A 269 -7.07 -4.88 7.26
CA ASP A 269 -7.69 -6.22 7.14
C ASP A 269 -9.21 -6.13 7.13
N ILE A 270 -9.80 -5.52 8.17
CA ILE A 270 -11.26 -5.43 8.31
C ILE A 270 -11.85 -4.64 7.13
N THR A 271 -11.18 -3.58 6.69
CA THR A 271 -11.58 -2.81 5.49
C THR A 271 -11.52 -3.67 4.23
N ALA A 272 -10.48 -4.48 4.07
CA ALA A 272 -10.32 -5.41 2.96
C ALA A 272 -11.43 -6.45 2.95
N ILE A 273 -11.82 -6.99 4.10
CA ILE A 273 -12.93 -7.94 4.21
C ILE A 273 -14.27 -7.31 3.80
N ILE A 274 -14.56 -6.07 4.21
CA ILE A 274 -15.77 -5.35 3.77
C ILE A 274 -15.79 -5.25 2.24
N ILE A 275 -14.68 -4.81 1.64
CA ILE A 275 -14.56 -4.67 0.18
C ILE A 275 -14.72 -6.03 -0.50
N ASN A 276 -14.07 -7.08 -0.01
CA ASN A 276 -14.14 -8.42 -0.59
C ASN A 276 -15.57 -8.99 -0.57
N ARG A 277 -16.23 -8.94 0.60
CA ARG A 277 -17.60 -9.46 0.76
C ARG A 277 -18.57 -8.78 -0.18
N PHE A 278 -18.49 -7.45 -0.29
CA PHE A 278 -19.37 -6.70 -1.20
C PHE A 278 -19.07 -7.00 -2.67
N ARG A 279 -17.79 -6.91 -3.07
CA ARG A 279 -17.40 -6.99 -4.48
C ARG A 279 -17.52 -8.39 -5.06
N ASN A 280 -17.35 -9.43 -4.25
CA ASN A 280 -17.47 -10.82 -4.70
C ASN A 280 -18.85 -11.44 -4.46
N ARG A 281 -19.59 -11.00 -3.42
CA ARG A 281 -20.81 -11.70 -2.97
C ARG A 281 -22.02 -10.78 -2.76
N GLY A 282 -21.86 -9.46 -2.90
CA GLY A 282 -22.92 -8.49 -2.59
C GLY A 282 -23.25 -8.36 -1.09
N ALA A 283 -22.47 -8.99 -0.21
CA ALA A 283 -22.66 -8.95 1.24
C ALA A 283 -22.00 -7.71 1.86
N ALA A 284 -22.35 -7.38 3.11
CA ALA A 284 -21.83 -6.20 3.83
C ALA A 284 -22.03 -4.87 3.09
N ALA A 285 -23.12 -4.74 2.32
CA ALA A 285 -23.38 -3.60 1.45
C ALA A 285 -23.44 -2.26 2.23
N ASN A 286 -24.08 -2.26 3.40
CA ASN A 286 -24.18 -1.05 4.23
C ASN A 286 -22.80 -0.61 4.74
N ALA A 287 -21.99 -1.55 5.24
CA ALA A 287 -20.64 -1.26 5.69
C ALA A 287 -19.78 -0.73 4.53
N TYR A 288 -19.90 -1.33 3.34
CA TYR A 288 -19.20 -0.88 2.15
C TYR A 288 -19.59 0.53 1.72
N GLN A 289 -20.88 0.90 1.80
CA GLN A 289 -21.33 2.26 1.52
C GLN A 289 -20.75 3.26 2.52
N GLU A 290 -20.71 2.91 3.81
CA GLU A 290 -20.14 3.74 4.87
C GLU A 290 -18.65 4.05 4.65
N LEU A 291 -17.86 3.11 4.11
CA LEU A 291 -16.44 3.35 3.80
C LEU A 291 -16.21 4.60 2.93
N TRP A 292 -17.18 4.97 2.10
CA TRP A 292 -17.09 6.08 1.14
C TRP A 292 -17.90 7.31 1.57
N ARG A 293 -18.51 7.31 2.76
CA ARG A 293 -19.41 8.39 3.19
C ARG A 293 -18.69 9.73 3.33
N ILE A 294 -17.49 9.73 3.92
CA ILE A 294 -16.73 10.97 4.17
C ILE A 294 -15.86 11.34 2.97
N PHE A 295 -15.26 10.34 2.33
CA PHE A 295 -14.43 10.52 1.14
C PHE A 295 -15.05 9.72 0.00
N PRO A 296 -15.96 10.35 -0.78
CA PRO A 296 -16.59 9.71 -1.91
C PRO A 296 -15.54 9.13 -2.84
N ARG A 297 -15.87 8.00 -3.43
CA ARG A 297 -15.03 7.33 -4.39
C ARG A 297 -14.86 8.23 -5.62
N SER A 298 -13.69 8.85 -5.76
CA SER A 298 -13.35 9.69 -6.93
C SER A 298 -13.13 8.85 -8.19
N ASP A 299 -12.67 7.60 -8.05
CA ASP A 299 -12.12 6.83 -9.15
C ASP A 299 -12.67 5.40 -9.27
N LYS A 300 -12.69 4.88 -10.50
CA LYS A 300 -12.87 3.44 -10.75
C LYS A 300 -11.79 2.67 -9.98
N PRO A 301 -12.09 1.46 -9.47
CA PRO A 301 -11.05 0.65 -8.82
C PRO A 301 -9.89 0.44 -9.80
N ILE A 302 -8.67 0.51 -9.29
CA ILE A 302 -7.49 0.16 -10.07
C ILE A 302 -7.57 -1.35 -10.31
N GLN A 303 -7.99 -1.76 -11.52
CA GLN A 303 -8.01 -3.14 -11.96
C GLN A 303 -6.67 -3.46 -12.61
N VAL A 304 -5.91 -4.38 -12.01
CA VAL A 304 -4.65 -4.84 -12.60
C VAL A 304 -4.95 -5.94 -13.62
N VAL A 305 -4.69 -5.64 -14.88
CA VAL A 305 -4.66 -6.60 -15.98
C VAL A 305 -3.27 -6.57 -16.60
N LEU A 306 -2.58 -7.70 -16.57
CA LEU A 306 -1.28 -7.87 -17.21
C LEU A 306 -1.45 -7.73 -18.71
N ASN A 307 -0.97 -6.61 -19.25
CA ASN A 307 -0.85 -6.42 -20.68
C ASN A 307 0.60 -6.68 -21.09
N PRO A 308 0.91 -7.84 -21.68
CA PRO A 308 2.25 -8.12 -22.14
C PRO A 308 2.59 -7.32 -23.40
N GLU A 309 1.80 -6.38 -23.91
CA GLU A 309 2.13 -5.56 -25.09
C GLU A 309 2.43 -4.09 -24.75
N VAL A 310 2.15 -3.66 -23.52
CA VAL A 310 2.35 -2.28 -23.08
C VAL A 310 3.47 -2.21 -22.04
N ASN A 311 4.37 -1.24 -22.24
CA ASN A 311 5.62 -0.88 -21.54
C ASN A 311 6.92 -1.34 -22.22
#